data_AF-A0A2J4P951-F1
#
_entry.id   AF-A0A2J4P951-F1
#
_cell.length_a   1.000
_cell.length_b   1.000
_cell.length_c   1.000
_cell.angle_alpha   90.00
_cell.angle_beta   90.00
_cell.angle_gamma   90.00
#
_symmetry.space_group_name_H-M   'P 1'
#
loop_
_entity.id
_entity.type
_entity.pdbx_description
1 polymer ?
#
loop_
_entity_poly.entity_id
_entity_poly.type
_entity_poly.pdbx_seq_one_letter_code
_entity_poly.pdbx_strand_id
1 'polypeptide(L)'
;MWQERLAQLVTTCHWIGAKGWAPATGGNMSVRQDETWCWLSESGRDKGSLTTEDFLQVEIASNKAPSGRKPSAETGLHTLVYRLFPEANVVLHVHTVNATVLSRIEKSATLALQGY
;
A
#
# COMPACT_ATOMS: atom_id res chain seq x y z
N MET A 1 11.62 12.17 -9.38
CA MET A 1 11.88 10.86 -10.03
C MET A 1 11.26 9.75 -9.18
N TRP A 2 10.84 8.61 -9.72
CA TRP A 2 10.13 7.58 -8.94
C TRP A 2 11.01 6.95 -7.85
N GLN A 3 12.33 6.90 -8.05
CA GLN A 3 13.32 6.39 -7.09
C GLN A 3 13.27 7.16 -5.77
N GLU A 4 13.18 8.49 -5.86
CA GLU A 4 13.10 9.37 -4.70
C GLU A 4 11.79 9.15 -3.92
N ARG A 5 10.66 9.04 -4.63
CA ARG A 5 9.37 8.74 -4.00
C ARG A 5 9.37 7.35 -3.35
N LEU A 6 10.04 6.38 -3.95
CA LEU A 6 10.18 5.04 -3.39
C LEU A 6 11.03 5.06 -2.10
N ALA A 7 12.11 5.84 -2.06
CA ALA A 7 12.90 6.04 -0.84
C ALA A 7 12.06 6.73 0.26
N GLN A 8 11.28 7.76 -0.07
CA GLN A 8 10.35 8.41 0.86
C GLN A 8 9.26 7.46 1.36
N LEU A 9 8.76 6.57 0.48
CA LEU A 9 7.80 5.54 0.86
C LEU A 9 8.40 4.57 1.88
N VAL A 10 9.66 4.14 1.69
CA VAL A 10 10.37 3.31 2.67
C VAL A 10 10.45 3.99 4.03
N THR A 11 10.84 5.26 4.09
CA THR A 11 10.83 6.05 5.35
C THR A 11 9.44 6.08 5.98
N THR A 12 8.39 6.21 5.17
CA THR A 12 7.00 6.20 5.64
C THR A 12 6.61 4.82 6.18
N CYS A 13 7.04 3.72 5.54
CA CYS A 13 6.82 2.36 6.02
C CYS A 13 7.44 2.15 7.40
N HIS A 14 8.68 2.61 7.63
CA HIS A 14 9.34 2.53 8.94
C HIS A 14 8.58 3.32 10.00
N TRP A 15 8.10 4.52 9.66
CA TRP A 15 7.27 5.32 10.57
C TRP A 15 5.95 4.62 10.92
N ILE A 16 5.25 4.06 9.93
CA ILE A 16 4.03 3.25 10.14
C ILE A 16 4.31 2.04 11.03
N GLY A 17 5.42 1.34 10.77
CA GLY A 17 5.89 0.20 11.58
C GLY A 17 6.16 0.60 13.03
N ALA A 18 6.86 1.70 13.25
CA ALA A 18 7.13 2.24 14.59
C ALA A 18 5.85 2.65 15.35
N LYS A 19 4.77 2.97 14.63
CA LYS A 19 3.44 3.22 15.22
C LYS A 19 2.65 1.94 15.53
N GLY A 20 3.13 0.77 15.11
CA GLY A 20 2.43 -0.50 15.26
C GLY A 20 1.19 -0.64 14.35
N TRP A 21 1.13 0.13 13.26
CA TRP A 21 -0.05 0.18 12.38
C TRP A 21 -0.03 -0.86 11.25
N ALA A 22 1.02 -1.68 11.19
CA ALA A 22 1.15 -2.79 10.25
C ALA A 22 1.79 -3.99 10.97
N PRO A 23 1.08 -4.59 11.95
CA PRO A 23 1.66 -5.66 12.77
C PRO A 23 1.96 -6.90 11.93
N ALA A 24 3.11 -7.52 12.21
CA ALA A 24 3.64 -8.68 11.49
C ALA A 24 3.76 -8.43 9.97
N THR A 25 3.06 -9.21 9.16
CA THR A 25 3.07 -9.10 7.68
C THR A 25 1.82 -8.41 7.14
N GLY A 26 0.99 -7.84 8.01
CA GLY A 26 -0.21 -7.09 7.64
C GLY A 26 0.12 -5.74 6.99
N GLY A 27 -0.78 -5.24 6.15
CA GLY A 27 -0.56 -4.01 5.39
C GLY A 27 0.28 -4.21 4.12
N ASN A 28 0.22 -3.23 3.23
CA ASN A 28 1.10 -3.13 2.06
C ASN A 28 1.05 -1.72 1.48
N MET A 29 2.10 -1.40 0.72
CA MET A 29 2.35 -0.05 0.26
C MET A 29 2.75 -0.08 -1.19
N SER A 30 2.38 0.97 -1.92
CA SER A 30 2.84 1.15 -3.28
C SER A 30 3.02 2.61 -3.64
N VAL A 31 3.86 2.86 -4.63
CA VAL A 31 4.04 4.18 -5.25
C VAL A 31 3.91 4.04 -6.77
N ARG A 32 3.19 4.99 -7.38
CA ARG A 32 3.06 5.09 -8.83
C ARG A 32 4.42 5.48 -9.44
N GLN A 33 4.86 4.72 -10.43
CA GLN A 33 5.98 5.09 -11.27
C GLN A 33 5.51 6.02 -12.39
N ASP A 34 4.48 5.60 -13.12
CA ASP A 34 3.90 6.29 -14.27
C ASP A 34 2.43 5.81 -14.52
N GLU A 35 1.89 6.06 -15.71
CA GLU A 35 0.55 5.63 -16.10
C GLU A 35 0.39 4.11 -16.17
N THR A 36 1.48 3.40 -16.45
CA THR A 36 1.51 1.95 -16.70
C THR A 36 1.93 1.16 -15.47
N TRP A 37 2.86 1.69 -14.67
CA TRP A 37 3.55 0.93 -13.64
C TRP A 37 3.43 1.53 -12.24
N CYS A 38 3.41 0.64 -11.24
CA CYS A 38 3.64 1.00 -9.84
C CYS A 38 4.65 0.05 -9.19
N TRP A 39 5.30 0.53 -8.13
CA TRP A 39 6.15 -0.27 -7.25
C TRP A 39 5.33 -0.68 -6.03
N LEU A 40 5.23 -1.98 -5.76
CA LEU A 40 4.40 -2.53 -4.70
C LEU A 40 5.22 -3.46 -3.79
N SER A 41 5.00 -3.37 -2.49
CA SER A 41 5.73 -4.16 -1.49
C SER A 41 5.51 -5.66 -1.64
N GLU A 42 6.57 -6.45 -1.55
CA GLU A 42 6.54 -7.91 -1.60
C GLU A 42 5.71 -8.52 -0.44
N SER A 43 5.06 -9.64 -0.73
CA SER A 43 4.28 -10.40 0.26
C SER A 43 5.17 -10.96 1.37
N GLY A 44 4.66 -11.01 2.60
CA GLY A 44 5.31 -11.72 3.72
C GLY A 44 6.54 -11.04 4.33
N ARG A 45 6.88 -9.81 3.90
CA ARG A 45 7.91 -8.98 4.54
C ARG A 45 7.32 -8.18 5.70
N ASP A 46 8.07 -8.08 6.79
CA ASP A 46 7.81 -7.13 7.88
C ASP A 46 7.90 -5.70 7.33
N LYS A 47 6.84 -4.91 7.53
CA LYS A 47 6.72 -3.57 6.97
C LYS A 47 7.64 -2.56 7.66
N GLY A 48 8.01 -2.81 8.91
CA GLY A 48 8.94 -1.96 9.66
C GLY A 48 10.39 -2.05 9.18
N SER A 49 10.74 -3.05 8.38
CA SER A 49 12.12 -3.29 7.90
C SER A 49 12.26 -3.26 6.37
N LEU A 50 11.22 -2.82 5.64
CA LEU A 50 11.27 -2.74 4.18
C LEU A 50 12.42 -1.86 3.68
N THR A 51 13.03 -2.29 2.59
CA THR A 51 13.97 -1.53 1.79
C THR A 51 13.37 -1.27 0.40
N THR A 52 14.04 -0.48 -0.43
CA THR A 52 13.60 -0.27 -1.82
C THR A 52 13.61 -1.56 -2.64
N GLU A 53 14.46 -2.54 -2.30
CA GLU A 53 14.56 -3.84 -2.99
C GLU A 53 13.37 -4.76 -2.68
N ASP A 54 12.66 -4.49 -1.59
CA ASP A 54 11.45 -5.22 -1.20
C ASP A 54 10.21 -4.77 -1.98
N PHE A 55 10.36 -3.85 -2.93
CA PHE A 55 9.31 -3.45 -3.86
C PHE A 55 9.56 -4.08 -5.23
N LEU A 56 8.47 -4.53 -5.85
CA LEU A 56 8.48 -5.04 -7.21
C LEU A 56 7.53 -4.25 -8.10
N GLN A 57 7.85 -4.22 -9.38
CA GLN A 57 7.05 -3.53 -10.36
C GLN A 57 5.79 -4.35 -10.69
N VAL A 58 4.65 -3.67 -10.75
CA VAL A 58 3.35 -4.23 -11.12
C VAL A 58 2.73 -3.37 -12.20
N GLU A 59 2.21 -4.01 -13.25
CA GLU A 59 1.45 -3.34 -14.30
C GLU A 59 0.07 -2.96 -13.77
N ILE A 60 -0.27 -1.68 -13.82
CA ILE A 60 -1.53 -1.13 -13.29
C ILE A 60 -2.73 -1.70 -14.03
N ALA A 61 -2.63 -1.94 -15.34
CA ALA A 61 -3.76 -2.44 -16.11
C ALA A 61 -4.10 -3.91 -15.82
N SER A 62 -3.09 -4.77 -15.67
CA SER A 62 -3.27 -6.23 -15.61
C SER A 62 -3.01 -6.85 -14.24
N ASN A 63 -2.47 -6.08 -13.29
CA ASN A 63 -2.00 -6.52 -11.98
C ASN A 63 -0.81 -7.51 -12.05
N LYS A 64 -0.18 -7.67 -13.21
CA LYS A 64 0.93 -8.62 -13.39
C LYS A 64 2.24 -8.04 -12.86
N ALA A 65 3.04 -8.91 -12.24
CA ALA A 65 4.39 -8.64 -11.79
C ALA A 65 5.39 -9.38 -12.69
N PRO A 66 6.15 -8.70 -13.58
CA PRO A 66 7.04 -9.38 -14.53
C PRO A 66 8.24 -10.08 -13.89
N SER A 67 8.62 -9.69 -12.67
CA SER A 67 9.81 -10.20 -11.98
C SER A 67 9.71 -11.65 -11.52
N GLY A 68 8.53 -12.27 -11.59
CA GLY A 68 8.27 -13.61 -11.04
C GLY A 68 8.22 -13.65 -9.50
N ARG A 69 8.55 -12.56 -8.82
CA ARG A 69 8.36 -12.39 -7.37
C ARG A 69 6.87 -12.30 -7.06
N LYS A 70 6.48 -12.75 -5.87
CA LYS A 70 5.07 -12.76 -5.45
C LYS A 70 4.67 -11.38 -4.90
N PRO A 71 3.83 -10.61 -5.60
CA PRO A 71 3.33 -9.34 -5.07
C PRO A 71 2.36 -9.59 -3.90
N SER A 72 1.99 -8.54 -3.16
CA SER A 72 0.99 -8.65 -2.09
C SER A 72 -0.33 -9.27 -2.59
N ALA A 73 -1.03 -10.00 -1.72
CA ALA A 73 -2.38 -10.50 -1.99
C ALA A 73 -3.36 -9.37 -2.37
N GLU A 74 -3.09 -8.14 -1.94
CA GLU A 74 -3.94 -6.96 -2.17
C GLU A 74 -3.49 -6.11 -3.38
N THR A 75 -2.69 -6.68 -4.28
CA THR A 75 -2.26 -6.00 -5.52
C THR A 75 -3.43 -5.48 -6.34
N GLY A 76 -4.53 -6.25 -6.40
CA GLY A 76 -5.75 -5.83 -7.09
C GLY A 76 -6.38 -4.56 -6.51
N LEU A 77 -6.28 -4.35 -5.20
CA LEU A 77 -6.78 -3.16 -4.52
C LEU A 77 -5.97 -1.92 -4.92
N HIS A 78 -4.65 -2.01 -4.86
CA HIS A 78 -3.74 -0.91 -5.18
C HIS A 78 -3.89 -0.45 -6.63
N THR A 79 -3.88 -1.40 -7.57
CA THR A 79 -4.05 -1.12 -8.99
C THR A 79 -5.45 -0.58 -9.31
N LEU A 80 -6.50 -1.03 -8.59
CA LEU A 80 -7.83 -0.46 -8.73
C LEU A 80 -7.88 1.00 -8.30
N VAL A 81 -7.26 1.35 -7.17
CA VAL A 81 -7.15 2.75 -6.72
C VAL A 81 -6.46 3.59 -7.81
N TYR A 82 -5.36 3.12 -8.39
CA TYR A 82 -4.68 3.85 -9.47
C TYR A 82 -5.51 3.99 -10.76
N ARG A 83 -6.38 3.05 -11.08
CA ARG A 83 -7.29 3.13 -12.24
C ARG A 83 -8.47 4.07 -11.98
N LEU A 84 -9.01 4.08 -10.76
CA LEU A 84 -10.14 4.93 -10.38
C LEU A 84 -9.73 6.38 -10.13
N PHE A 85 -8.51 6.59 -9.62
CA PHE A 85 -7.96 7.89 -9.24
C PHE A 85 -6.61 8.10 -9.92
N PRO A 86 -6.58 8.59 -11.18
CA PRO A 86 -5.35 8.83 -11.93
C PRO A 86 -4.34 9.73 -11.21
N GLU A 87 -4.83 10.66 -10.39
CA GLU A 87 -4.04 11.57 -9.55
C GLU A 87 -3.40 10.90 -8.33
N ALA A 88 -3.85 9.70 -7.93
CA ALA A 88 -3.27 8.96 -6.82
C ALA A 88 -1.84 8.52 -7.16
N ASN A 89 -0.88 8.91 -6.32
CA ASN A 89 0.54 8.61 -6.51
C ASN A 89 1.09 7.59 -5.50
N VAL A 90 0.41 7.38 -4.37
CA VAL A 90 0.82 6.46 -3.30
C VAL A 90 -0.43 5.84 -2.70
N VAL A 91 -0.34 4.54 -2.37
CA VAL A 91 -1.39 3.82 -1.63
C VAL A 91 -0.75 3.19 -0.40
N LEU A 92 -1.32 3.49 0.77
CA LEU A 92 -0.89 2.99 2.07
C LEU A 92 -2.01 2.16 2.69
N HIS A 93 -1.89 0.84 2.63
CA HIS A 93 -2.80 -0.05 3.34
C HIS A 93 -2.23 -0.39 4.71
N VAL A 94 -2.93 0.01 5.76
CA VAL A 94 -2.53 -0.13 7.17
C VAL A 94 -3.71 -0.60 8.02
N HIS A 95 -3.40 -1.17 9.18
CA HIS A 95 -4.36 -1.69 10.16
C HIS A 95 -4.25 -0.89 11.47
N THR A 96 -4.58 0.40 11.43
CA THR A 96 -4.65 1.18 12.67
C THR A 96 -5.72 0.61 13.60
N VAL A 97 -5.51 0.68 14.92
CA VAL A 97 -6.44 0.10 15.91
C VAL A 97 -7.83 0.69 15.74
N ASN A 98 -7.95 2.02 15.70
CA ASN A 98 -9.24 2.70 15.63
C ASN A 98 -10.01 2.35 14.34
N ALA A 99 -9.35 2.37 13.18
CA ALA A 99 -10.01 2.05 11.92
C ALA A 99 -10.41 0.57 11.85
N THR A 100 -9.57 -0.33 12.37
CA THR A 100 -9.85 -1.77 12.39
C THR A 100 -10.99 -2.11 13.35
N VAL A 101 -11.05 -1.49 14.52
CA VAL A 101 -12.18 -1.69 15.45
C VAL A 101 -13.47 -1.14 14.85
N LEU A 102 -13.41 0.07 14.27
CA LEU A 102 -14.55 0.72 13.66
C LEU A 102 -15.14 -0.12 12.50
N SER A 103 -14.30 -0.70 11.65
CA SER A 103 -14.76 -1.56 10.53
C SER A 103 -15.42 -2.87 10.96
N ARG A 104 -15.23 -3.29 12.22
CA ARG A 104 -15.89 -4.47 12.81
C ARG A 104 -17.25 -4.14 13.42
N ILE A 105 -17.45 -2.90 13.83
CA ILE A 105 -18.66 -2.42 14.52
C ILE A 105 -19.62 -1.80 13.52
N GLU A 106 -19.11 -0.95 12.62
CA GLU A 106 -19.91 -0.31 11.58
C GLU A 106 -20.26 -1.35 10.50
N LYS A 107 -21.56 -1.44 10.20
CA LYS A 107 -22.11 -2.43 9.25
C LYS A 107 -22.56 -1.79 7.95
N SER A 108 -22.68 -0.46 7.92
CA SER A 108 -23.08 0.30 6.75
C SER A 108 -21.94 0.33 5.74
N ALA A 109 -22.28 0.43 4.46
CA ALA A 109 -21.30 0.55 3.38
C ALA A 109 -20.54 1.89 3.41
N THR A 110 -21.03 2.88 4.15
CA THR A 110 -20.46 4.22 4.20
C THR A 110 -20.64 4.81 5.60
N LEU A 111 -19.59 5.45 6.10
CA LEU A 111 -19.60 6.21 7.33
C LEU A 111 -19.20 7.65 7.02
N ALA A 112 -20.13 8.58 7.25
CA ALA A 112 -19.85 10.01 7.11
C ALA A 112 -19.27 10.53 8.43
N LEU A 113 -18.00 10.90 8.39
CA LEU A 113 -17.30 11.54 9.48
C LEU A 113 -17.36 13.07 9.24
N GLN A 114 -17.59 13.89 10.26
CA GLN A 114 -17.52 15.37 10.20
C GLN A 114 -16.89 15.95 11.48
N GLY A 115 -16.27 17.14 11.40
CA GLY A 115 -15.91 17.95 12.57
C GLY A 115 -14.62 17.58 13.33
N TYR A 116 -13.67 16.93 12.67
CA TYR A 116 -12.30 16.69 13.15
C TYR A 116 -11.29 17.59 12.42
#